data_AF-A0A932WAH5-F1
#
_entry.id   AF-A0A932WAH5-F1
#
_cell.length_a   1.000
_cell.length_b   1.000
_cell.length_c   1.000
_cell.angle_alpha   90.00
_cell.angle_beta   90.00
_cell.angle_gamma   90.00
#
_symmetry.space_group_name_H-M   'P 1'
#
loop_
_entity.id
_entity.type
_entity.pdbx_description
1 polymer ?
#
loop_
_entity_poly.entity_id
_entity_poly.type
_entity_poly.pdbx_seq_one_letter_code
_entity_poly.pdbx_strand_id
1 'polypeptide(L)'
;MSNPSPPEQLSERLAAAATSAGLELVAAAPGRVEGEVESIRAKWLLGKRTVRYRMACTLDENTRTATFRESLVERTSGIAPPTFSFQKTSQKRTRVQVERRDVSVGGGGVVSFGALRQRFEQIVREAGWRFELQARRLP
;
A
#
# COMPACT_ATOMS: atom_id res chain seq x y z
N MET A 1 11.18 30.10 1.24
CA MET A 1 10.73 28.80 1.75
C MET A 1 9.24 28.76 1.58
N SER A 2 8.70 27.86 0.76
CA SER A 2 7.25 27.76 0.56
C SER A 2 6.57 27.28 1.84
N ASN A 3 5.46 27.89 2.21
CA ASN A 3 4.66 27.44 3.35
C ASN A 3 4.18 25.99 3.09
N PRO A 4 4.18 25.13 4.12
CA PRO A 4 3.67 23.77 3.97
C PRO A 4 2.21 23.80 3.53
N SER A 5 1.82 22.88 2.65
CA SER A 5 0.44 22.81 2.17
C SER A 5 -0.53 22.52 3.33
N PRO A 6 -1.75 23.08 3.31
CA PRO A 6 -2.79 22.72 4.26
C PRO A 6 -3.08 21.21 4.25
N PRO A 7 -3.47 20.63 5.40
CA PRO A 7 -3.74 19.19 5.50
C PRO A 7 -4.87 18.72 4.57
N GLU A 8 -5.83 19.58 4.26
CA GLU A 8 -6.93 19.31 3.32
C GLU A 8 -6.39 19.05 1.91
N GLN A 9 -5.66 20.01 1.34
CA GLN A 9 -5.05 19.88 0.01
C GLN A 9 -4.07 18.70 -0.08
N LEU A 10 -3.32 18.45 1.00
CA LEU A 10 -2.43 17.29 1.05
C LEU A 10 -3.22 15.98 1.06
N SER A 11 -4.29 15.89 1.84
CA SER A 11 -5.14 14.69 1.90
C SER A 11 -5.83 14.40 0.56
N GLU A 12 -6.28 15.42 -0.17
CA GLU A 12 -6.85 15.27 -1.52
C GLU A 12 -5.84 14.71 -2.52
N ARG A 13 -4.61 15.25 -2.53
CA ARG A 13 -3.52 14.75 -3.40
C ARG A 13 -3.17 13.30 -3.09
N LEU A 14 -3.15 12.92 -1.81
CA LEU A 14 -2.89 11.55 -1.37
C LEU A 14 -4.03 10.60 -1.75
N ALA A 15 -5.29 11.04 -1.60
CA ALA A 15 -6.47 10.28 -2.03
C ALA A 15 -6.49 10.06 -3.55
N ALA A 16 -6.16 11.09 -4.34
CA ALA A 16 -6.04 10.98 -5.79
C ALA A 16 -4.92 10.00 -6.20
N ALA A 17 -3.79 10.02 -5.50
CA ALA A 17 -2.69 9.08 -5.73
C ALA A 17 -3.08 7.63 -5.39
N ALA A 18 -3.82 7.40 -4.31
CA ALA A 18 -4.34 6.09 -3.94
C ALA A 18 -5.33 5.54 -4.97
N THR A 19 -6.28 6.38 -5.41
CA THR A 19 -7.26 6.03 -6.44
C THR A 19 -6.59 5.70 -7.77
N SER A 20 -5.62 6.51 -8.19
CA SER A 20 -4.82 6.26 -9.40
C SER A 20 -4.02 4.95 -9.33
N ALA A 21 -3.69 4.48 -8.13
CA ALA A 21 -3.03 3.21 -7.90
C ALA A 21 -4.00 2.02 -7.80
N GLY A 22 -5.31 2.25 -8.00
CA GLY A 22 -6.34 1.21 -7.98
C GLY A 22 -6.81 0.81 -6.58
N LEU A 23 -6.58 1.65 -5.57
CA LEU A 23 -7.15 1.44 -4.24
C LEU A 23 -8.58 1.97 -4.18
N GLU A 24 -9.44 1.21 -3.52
CA GLU A 24 -10.72 1.68 -3.02
C GLU A 24 -10.48 2.48 -1.73
N LEU A 25 -10.96 3.72 -1.68
CA LEU A 25 -10.82 4.57 -0.49
C LEU A 25 -11.81 4.12 0.58
N VAL A 26 -11.28 3.75 1.75
CA VAL A 26 -12.09 3.42 2.94
C VAL A 26 -12.43 4.69 3.72
N ALA A 27 -11.51 5.65 3.73
CA ALA A 27 -11.72 6.97 4.31
C ALA A 27 -10.89 8.01 3.58
N ALA A 28 -11.49 9.16 3.30
CA ALA A 28 -10.79 10.35 2.83
C ALA A 28 -11.38 11.56 3.55
N ALA A 29 -10.65 12.05 4.55
CA ALA A 29 -11.04 13.18 5.37
C ALA A 29 -9.82 14.10 5.57
N PRO A 30 -10.02 15.37 5.96
CA PRO A 30 -8.93 16.24 6.34
C PRO A 30 -8.03 15.54 7.37
N GLY A 31 -6.75 15.39 7.02
CA GLY A 31 -5.77 14.75 7.88
C GLY A 31 -5.76 13.22 7.89
N ARG A 32 -6.59 12.52 7.11
CA ARG A 32 -6.57 11.05 7.04
C ARG A 32 -6.99 10.51 5.67
N VAL A 33 -6.15 9.65 5.10
CA VAL A 33 -6.46 8.89 3.89
C VAL A 33 -6.26 7.41 4.16
N GLU A 34 -7.27 6.60 3.91
CA GLU A 34 -7.23 5.15 4.02
C GLU A 34 -7.74 4.52 2.74
N GLY A 35 -7.06 3.47 2.31
CA GLY A 35 -7.47 2.74 1.14
C GLY A 35 -7.06 1.29 1.20
N GLU A 36 -7.76 0.49 0.42
CA GLU A 36 -7.48 -0.93 0.31
C GLU A 36 -7.70 -1.43 -1.10
N VAL A 37 -7.07 -2.56 -1.41
CA VAL A 37 -7.31 -3.29 -2.65
C VAL A 37 -7.15 -4.76 -2.39
N GLU A 38 -8.10 -5.57 -2.87
CA GLU A 38 -7.97 -7.03 -2.89
C GLU A 38 -7.55 -7.47 -4.30
N SER A 39 -6.45 -8.22 -4.36
CA SER A 39 -5.96 -8.82 -5.60
C SER A 39 -5.97 -10.34 -5.48
N ILE A 40 -6.65 -11.01 -6.42
CA ILE A 40 -6.58 -12.46 -6.57
C ILE A 40 -5.24 -12.80 -7.21
N ARG A 41 -4.35 -13.41 -6.44
CA ARG A 41 -2.98 -13.68 -6.86
C ARG A 41 -2.82 -15.01 -7.57
N ALA A 42 -3.61 -16.00 -7.16
CA ALA A 42 -3.64 -17.29 -7.81
C ALA A 42 -5.01 -17.95 -7.62
N LYS A 43 -5.48 -18.63 -8.65
CA LYS A 43 -6.68 -19.47 -8.61
C LYS A 43 -6.34 -20.83 -9.19
N TRP A 44 -6.74 -21.89 -8.49
CA TRP A 44 -6.57 -23.29 -8.93
C TRP A 44 -7.86 -24.06 -8.68
N LEU A 45 -7.90 -25.31 -9.14
CA LEU A 45 -9.12 -26.12 -9.20
C LEU A 45 -9.83 -26.27 -7.84
N LEU A 46 -9.06 -26.37 -6.74
CA LEU A 46 -9.58 -26.59 -5.38
C LEU A 46 -9.23 -25.43 -4.42
N GLY A 47 -8.96 -24.24 -4.93
CA GLY A 47 -8.61 -23.14 -4.05
C GLY A 47 -8.22 -21.83 -4.72
N LYS A 48 -7.97 -20.84 -3.88
CA LYS A 48 -7.52 -19.52 -4.30
C LYS A 48 -6.61 -18.90 -3.25
N ARG A 49 -5.74 -18.01 -3.72
CA ARG A 49 -4.94 -17.12 -2.89
C ARG A 49 -5.30 -15.69 -3.22
N THR A 50 -5.76 -14.96 -2.21
CA THR A 50 -6.03 -13.52 -2.29
C THR A 50 -5.02 -12.77 -1.44
N VAL A 51 -4.65 -11.59 -1.89
CA VAL A 51 -3.84 -10.64 -1.12
C VAL A 51 -4.64 -9.37 -0.99
N ARG A 52 -4.97 -8.99 0.24
CA ARG A 52 -5.57 -7.72 0.56
C ARG A 52 -4.48 -6.78 1.04
N TYR A 53 -4.31 -5.68 0.34
CA TYR A 53 -3.47 -4.57 0.77
C TYR A 53 -4.34 -3.51 1.41
N ARG A 54 -3.86 -2.97 2.52
CA ARG A 54 -4.48 -1.86 3.23
C ARG A 54 -3.42 -0.84 3.54
N MET A 55 -3.77 0.44 3.43
CA MET A 55 -2.92 1.53 3.86
C MET A 55 -3.73 2.60 4.59
N ALA A 56 -3.04 3.32 5.46
CA ALA A 56 -3.54 4.52 6.10
C ALA A 56 -2.42 5.56 6.16
N CYS A 57 -2.74 6.81 5.87
CA CYS A 57 -1.89 7.96 6.05
C CYS A 57 -2.62 8.96 6.95
N THR A 58 -2.04 9.27 8.11
CA THR A 58 -2.56 10.28 9.04
C THR A 58 -1.63 11.48 9.06
N LEU A 59 -2.18 12.67 8.94
CA LEU A 59 -1.45 13.94 8.96
C LEU A 59 -1.62 14.57 10.34
N ASP A 60 -0.50 14.83 11.01
CA ASP A 60 -0.46 15.64 12.23
C ASP A 60 0.04 17.04 11.87
N GLU A 61 -0.87 18.01 11.92
CA GLU A 61 -0.57 19.40 11.60
C GLU A 61 0.39 20.05 12.60
N ASN A 62 0.34 19.67 13.88
CA ASN A 62 1.18 20.26 14.92
C ASN A 62 2.66 19.91 14.69
N THR A 63 2.91 18.66 14.32
CA THR A 63 4.27 18.14 14.06
C THR A 63 4.64 18.16 12.58
N ARG A 64 3.74 18.63 11.70
CA ARG A 64 3.85 18.60 10.23
C ARG A 64 4.34 17.24 9.72
N THR A 65 3.80 16.17 10.29
CA THR A 65 4.23 14.80 10.03
C THR A 65 3.10 13.98 9.45
N ALA A 66 3.34 13.35 8.30
CA ALA A 66 2.50 12.34 7.70
C ALA A 66 2.98 10.95 8.12
N THR A 67 2.18 10.25 8.91
CA THR A 67 2.43 8.88 9.33
C THR A 67 1.76 7.92 8.38
N PHE A 68 2.56 7.17 7.63
CA PHE A 68 2.09 6.14 6.70
C PHE A 68 2.19 4.75 7.33
N ARG A 69 1.11 3.99 7.24
CA ARG A 69 1.01 2.60 7.66
C ARG A 69 0.50 1.77 6.50
N GLU A 70 1.08 0.60 6.30
CA GLU A 70 0.62 -0.36 5.30
C GLU A 70 0.58 -1.77 5.89
N SER A 71 -0.38 -2.56 5.43
CA SER A 71 -0.52 -3.96 5.79
C SER A 71 -0.87 -4.79 4.56
N LEU A 72 -0.32 -6.00 4.52
CA LEU A 72 -0.57 -6.97 3.47
C LEU A 72 -1.05 -8.26 4.12
N VAL A 73 -2.31 -8.59 3.89
CA VAL A 73 -2.94 -9.79 4.42
C VAL A 73 -3.12 -10.77 3.27
N GLU A 74 -2.35 -11.86 3.32
CA GLU A 74 -2.50 -12.98 2.40
C GLU A 74 -3.47 -13.99 2.99
N ARG A 75 -4.50 -14.35 2.22
CA ARG A 75 -5.44 -15.42 2.56
C ARG A 75 -5.35 -16.52 1.52
N THR A 76 -5.03 -17.72 1.98
CA THR A 76 -5.09 -18.93 1.17
C THR A 76 -6.29 -19.76 1.62
N SER A 77 -7.11 -20.21 0.68
CA SER A 77 -8.22 -21.13 0.94
C SER A 77 -8.15 -22.32 -0.01
N GLY A 78 -8.32 -23.53 0.51
CA GLY A 78 -8.27 -24.77 -0.26
C GLY A 78 -6.94 -25.53 -0.14
N ILE A 79 -6.80 -26.62 -0.90
CA ILE A 79 -5.60 -27.45 -0.92
C ILE A 79 -4.61 -26.82 -1.90
N ALA A 80 -3.49 -26.30 -1.41
CA ALA A 80 -2.49 -25.67 -2.27
C ALA A 80 -1.94 -26.69 -3.28
N PRO A 81 -1.82 -26.33 -4.58
CA PRO A 81 -1.23 -27.22 -5.57
C PRO A 81 0.27 -27.41 -5.28
N PRO A 82 0.85 -28.55 -5.68
CA PRO A 82 2.28 -28.80 -5.59
C PRO A 82 3.02 -27.99 -6.68
N THR A 83 3.11 -26.66 -6.57
CA THR A 83 3.87 -25.83 -7.53
C THR A 83 4.83 -24.83 -6.89
N PHE A 84 6.01 -24.75 -7.54
CA PHE A 84 7.18 -23.92 -7.23
C PHE A 84 6.85 -22.43 -7.24
N SER A 85 6.77 -21.82 -6.06
CA SER A 85 6.72 -20.36 -5.90
C SER A 85 8.12 -19.75 -5.96
N PHE A 86 8.46 -19.04 -7.03
CA PHE A 86 9.67 -18.21 -7.09
C PHE A 86 9.46 -16.91 -6.31
N GLN A 87 9.91 -16.89 -5.05
CA GLN A 87 9.88 -15.70 -4.20
C GLN A 87 11.20 -14.92 -4.36
N LYS A 88 11.20 -13.82 -5.10
CA LYS A 88 12.35 -12.89 -5.13
C LYS A 88 12.18 -11.83 -4.05
N THR A 89 12.61 -12.14 -2.83
CA THR A 89 12.67 -11.16 -1.74
C THR A 89 13.96 -10.35 -1.86
N SER A 90 13.90 -9.11 -2.31
CA SER A 90 15.03 -8.18 -2.20
C SER A 90 14.77 -7.25 -1.02
N GLN A 91 15.37 -7.56 0.13
CA GLN A 91 15.26 -6.75 1.33
C GLN A 91 16.56 -5.97 1.51
N LYS A 92 16.54 -4.67 1.23
CA LYS A 92 17.66 -3.76 1.51
C LYS A 92 17.20 -2.75 2.55
N ARG A 93 17.90 -2.70 3.69
CA ARG A 93 17.93 -1.51 4.54
C ARG A 93 16.92 -1.44 5.69
N THR A 94 15.66 -1.39 5.29
CA THR A 94 14.47 -0.99 6.09
C THR A 94 13.27 -0.73 5.16
N ARG A 95 13.48 -0.74 3.83
CA ARG A 95 12.41 -0.65 2.84
C ARG A 95 12.01 -2.06 2.41
N VAL A 96 10.81 -2.45 2.79
CA VAL A 96 10.14 -3.62 2.23
C VAL A 96 9.66 -3.20 0.83
N GLN A 97 10.44 -3.52 -0.19
CA GLN A 97 10.03 -3.40 -1.60
C GLN A 97 9.62 -4.80 -2.04
N VAL A 98 8.39 -5.21 -1.68
CA VAL A 98 7.85 -6.51 -2.07
C VAL A 98 7.23 -6.35 -3.45
N GLU A 99 8.06 -6.53 -4.47
CA GLU A 99 7.58 -6.89 -5.79
C GLU A 99 7.44 -8.41 -5.81
N ARG A 100 6.25 -8.89 -5.44
CA ARG A 100 5.92 -10.32 -5.51
C ARG A 100 5.09 -10.55 -6.75
N ARG A 101 5.63 -11.30 -7.71
CA ARG A 101 4.94 -11.76 -8.91
C ARG A 101 4.53 -13.21 -8.67
N ASP A 102 3.23 -13.43 -8.45
CA ASP A 102 2.69 -14.78 -8.38
C ASP A 102 2.14 -15.12 -9.77
N VAL A 103 2.69 -16.17 -10.39
CA VAL A 103 2.24 -16.68 -11.69
C VAL A 103 1.46 -17.97 -11.43
N SER A 104 0.20 -18.02 -11.85
CA SER A 104 -0.62 -19.23 -11.78
C SER A 104 -1.43 -19.43 -13.06
N VAL A 105 -1.77 -20.68 -13.36
CA VAL A 105 -2.45 -21.12 -14.59
C VAL A 105 -3.83 -20.45 -14.78
N GLY A 106 -4.44 -19.93 -13.71
CA GLY A 106 -5.77 -19.31 -13.73
C GLY A 106 -5.81 -17.79 -13.47
N GLY A 107 -4.68 -17.10 -13.60
CA GLY A 107 -4.56 -15.67 -13.33
C GLY A 107 -3.38 -15.37 -12.41
N GLY A 108 -2.51 -14.47 -12.84
CA GLY A 108 -1.39 -13.97 -12.06
C GLY A 108 -1.47 -12.44 -12.00
N GLY A 109 -1.46 -11.90 -10.78
CA GLY A 109 -1.43 -10.46 -10.54
C GLY A 109 -0.04 -10.02 -10.10
N VAL A 110 0.50 -8.98 -10.73
CA VAL A 110 1.64 -8.23 -10.17
C VAL A 110 1.06 -7.12 -9.32
N VAL A 111 1.46 -7.06 -8.05
CA VAL A 111 1.15 -5.87 -7.24
C VAL A 111 2.43 -5.29 -6.68
N SER A 112 2.71 -4.04 -7.06
CA SER A 112 3.90 -3.29 -6.67
C SER A 112 3.53 -2.22 -5.65
N PHE A 113 3.44 -2.61 -4.38
CA PHE A 113 3.07 -1.71 -3.28
C PHE A 113 4.19 -0.72 -2.91
N GLY A 114 5.45 -1.07 -3.25
CA GLY A 114 6.60 -0.18 -3.05
C GLY A 114 6.49 1.13 -3.83
N ALA A 115 5.84 1.12 -4.99
CA ALA A 115 5.65 2.32 -5.82
C ALA A 115 4.64 3.30 -5.20
N LEU A 116 3.54 2.79 -4.63
CA LEU A 116 2.55 3.63 -3.94
C LEU A 116 3.15 4.35 -2.74
N ARG A 117 3.90 3.63 -1.90
CA ARG A 117 4.60 4.23 -0.75
C ARG A 117 5.59 5.30 -1.17
N GLN A 118 6.38 5.06 -2.21
CA GLN A 118 7.32 6.06 -2.75
C GLN A 118 6.58 7.31 -3.25
N ARG A 119 5.42 7.12 -3.91
CA ARG A 119 4.60 8.22 -4.38
C ARG A 119 4.04 9.05 -3.22
N PHE A 120 3.59 8.40 -2.15
CA PHE A 120 3.15 9.07 -0.92
C PHE A 120 4.28 9.86 -0.27
N GLU A 121 5.46 9.25 -0.11
CA GLU A 121 6.65 9.91 0.43
C GLU A 121 7.01 11.16 -0.38
N GLN A 122 6.96 11.07 -1.71
CA GLN A 122 7.21 12.20 -2.60
C GLN A 122 6.19 13.33 -2.40
N ILE A 123 4.88 13.03 -2.46
CA ILE A 123 3.81 14.03 -2.34
C ILE A 123 3.90 14.77 -0.99
N VAL A 124 4.15 14.04 0.10
CA VAL A 124 4.29 14.60 1.45
C VAL A 124 5.49 15.54 1.53
N ARG A 125 6.65 15.11 1.02
CA ARG A 125 7.87 15.94 1.04
C ARG A 125 7.75 17.19 0.16
N GLU A 126 7.14 17.07 -1.02
CA GLU A 126 6.84 18.21 -1.91
C GLU A 126 5.89 19.22 -1.25
N ALA A 127 4.98 18.75 -0.40
CA ALA A 127 4.08 19.60 0.37
C ALA A 127 4.77 20.27 1.59
N GLY A 128 6.05 19.98 1.85
CA GLY A 128 6.79 20.51 3.00
C GLY A 128 6.53 19.76 4.31
N TRP A 129 5.98 18.55 4.26
CA TRP A 129 5.71 17.72 5.43
C TRP A 129 6.79 16.64 5.61
N ARG A 130 6.96 16.17 6.85
CA ARG A 130 7.81 15.03 7.18
C ARG A 130 7.06 13.73 6.91
N PHE A 131 7.73 12.76 6.28
CA PHE A 131 7.14 11.44 6.03
C PHE A 131 7.72 10.41 7.01
N GLU A 132 6.84 9.69 7.71
CA GLU A 132 7.21 8.61 8.63
C GLU A 132 6.50 7.30 8.27
N LEU A 133 7.28 6.25 8.04
CA LEU A 133 6.76 4.90 7.81
C LEU A 133 6.66 4.17 9.16
N GLN A 134 5.45 3.81 9.57
CA GLN A 134 5.22 2.96 10.73
C GLN A 134 4.96 1.51 10.31
N ALA A 135 5.80 0.59 10.80
CA ALA A 135 5.69 -0.84 10.54
C ALA A 135 4.61 -1.56 11.39
N ARG A 136 3.80 -0.83 12.18
CA ARG A 136 2.75 -1.43 13.03
C ARG A 136 1.54 -1.87 12.18
N ARG A 137 0.93 -3.01 12.56
CA ARG A 137 -0.33 -3.48 11.98
C ARG A 137 -1.41 -2.40 12.08
N LEU A 138 -2.13 -2.19 10.99
CA LEU A 138 -3.42 -1.50 11.01
C LEU A 138 -4.37 -2.30 11.93
N PRO A 139 -5.15 -1.65 12.82
CA PRO A 139 -6.15 -2.33 13.64
C PRO A 139 -7.23 -3.02 12.81
#